data_AF-A0A0G0YQ46-F1
#
_entry.id   AF-A0A0G0YQ46-F1
#
_cell.length_a   1.000
_cell.length_b   1.000
_cell.length_c   1.000
_cell.angle_alpha   90.00
_cell.angle_beta   90.00
_cell.angle_gamma   90.00
#
_symmetry.space_group_name_H-M   'P 1'
#
loop_
_entity.id
_entity.type
_entity.pdbx_description
1 polymer ?
#
loop_
_entity_poly.entity_id
_entity_poly.type
_entity_poly.pdbx_seq_one_letter_code
_entity_poly.pdbx_strand_id
1 'polypeptide(L)'
;MEYTDKLCYYAIMVMTSTKKIFFIFLTVFILFFIANKIENNGNKDARGDTAFFRRDSVVINDISIKVDIADTAEKRTMGLSGRPSLAENEGVFFIFDSSYRYSFWMKEMNFPIDIIWIDENFVIADITKHAAPESFPKTFFPVLPIKILAVFLKN
;
A
#
# COMPACT_ATOMS: atom_id res chain seq x y z
N MET A 1 18.72 -68.79 -11.66
CA MET A 1 18.16 -67.42 -11.80
C MET A 1 18.74 -66.60 -10.65
N GLU A 2 19.71 -65.77 -10.99
CA GLU A 2 20.82 -65.40 -10.12
C GLU A 2 20.44 -64.25 -9.17
N TYR A 3 20.91 -64.30 -7.92
CA TYR A 3 20.60 -63.32 -6.87
C TYR A 3 20.98 -61.88 -7.27
N THR A 4 21.98 -61.75 -8.13
CA THR A 4 22.47 -60.50 -8.74
C THR A 4 21.41 -59.80 -9.60
N ASP A 5 20.57 -60.54 -10.34
CA ASP A 5 19.51 -59.97 -11.18
C ASP A 5 18.39 -59.36 -10.32
N LYS A 6 18.04 -60.02 -9.22
CA LYS A 6 17.04 -59.50 -8.27
C LYS A 6 17.52 -58.22 -7.60
N LEU A 7 18.79 -58.17 -7.16
CA LEU A 7 19.37 -56.97 -6.58
C LEU A 7 19.42 -55.80 -7.58
N CYS A 8 19.77 -56.08 -8.84
CA CYS A 8 19.78 -55.07 -9.90
C CYS A 8 18.37 -54.53 -10.18
N TYR A 9 17.35 -55.41 -10.22
CA TYR A 9 15.95 -55.02 -10.38
C TYR A 9 15.44 -54.15 -9.23
N TYR A 10 15.76 -54.48 -7.97
CA TYR A 10 15.40 -53.65 -6.82
C TYR A 10 16.11 -52.30 -6.83
N ALA A 11 17.40 -52.24 -7.20
CA ALA A 11 18.13 -50.98 -7.31
C ALA A 11 17.51 -50.06 -8.38
N ILE A 12 17.19 -50.59 -9.56
CA ILE A 12 16.53 -49.83 -10.64
C ILE A 12 15.10 -49.41 -10.22
N MET A 13 14.34 -50.28 -9.56
CA MET A 13 13.01 -49.96 -9.04
C MET A 13 13.05 -48.86 -7.97
N VAL A 14 14.00 -48.92 -7.04
CA VAL A 14 14.20 -47.89 -6.01
C VAL A 14 14.66 -46.57 -6.63
N MET A 15 15.60 -46.58 -7.57
CA MET A 15 16.07 -45.38 -8.28
C MET A 15 15.00 -44.74 -9.18
N THR A 16 14.11 -45.54 -9.76
CA THR A 16 12.96 -45.02 -10.53
C THR A 16 11.85 -44.50 -9.62
N SER A 17 11.64 -45.12 -8.44
CA SER A 17 10.68 -44.69 -7.44
C SER A 17 11.08 -43.37 -6.76
N THR A 18 12.35 -43.23 -6.36
CA THR A 18 12.85 -41.99 -5.73
C THR A 18 12.81 -40.81 -6.70
N LYS A 19 13.11 -41.02 -7.99
CA LYS A 19 12.94 -39.98 -9.02
C LYS A 19 11.47 -39.58 -9.19
N LYS A 20 10.53 -40.54 -9.23
CA LYS A 20 9.09 -40.23 -9.32
C LYS A 20 8.61 -39.43 -8.11
N ILE A 21 9.01 -39.83 -6.91
CA ILE A 21 8.69 -39.12 -5.67
C ILE A 21 9.25 -37.69 -5.70
N PHE A 22 10.50 -37.52 -6.13
CA PHE A 22 11.12 -36.21 -6.30
C PHE A 22 10.36 -35.33 -7.32
N PHE A 23 9.96 -35.87 -8.47
CA PHE A 23 9.15 -35.15 -9.45
C PHE A 23 7.75 -34.79 -8.91
N ILE A 24 7.14 -35.65 -8.09
CA ILE A 24 5.87 -35.34 -7.42
C ILE A 24 6.06 -34.18 -6.43
N PHE A 25 7.11 -34.19 -5.61
CA PHE A 25 7.40 -33.07 -4.71
C PHE A 25 7.72 -31.78 -5.46
N LEU A 26 8.50 -31.85 -6.55
CA LEU A 26 8.83 -30.70 -7.37
C LEU A 26 7.59 -30.10 -8.04
N THR A 27 6.70 -30.94 -8.57
CA THR A 27 5.44 -30.48 -9.18
C THR A 27 4.48 -29.88 -8.15
N VAL A 28 4.35 -30.49 -6.97
CA VAL A 28 3.56 -29.93 -5.85
C VAL A 28 4.15 -28.61 -5.35
N PHE A 29 5.47 -28.50 -5.25
CA PHE A 29 6.16 -27.28 -4.84
C PHE A 29 5.99 -26.14 -5.87
N ILE A 30 6.09 -26.47 -7.16
CA ILE A 30 5.82 -25.52 -8.25
C ILE A 30 4.36 -25.07 -8.23
N LEU A 31 3.41 -26.00 -8.06
CA LEU A 31 1.98 -25.69 -7.96
C LEU A 31 1.68 -24.82 -6.73
N PHE A 32 2.33 -25.08 -5.60
CA PHE A 32 2.23 -24.25 -4.40
C PHE A 32 2.75 -22.84 -4.67
N PHE A 33 3.92 -22.69 -5.30
CA PHE A 33 4.46 -21.38 -5.67
C PHE A 33 3.58 -20.61 -6.67
N ILE A 34 2.98 -21.30 -7.64
CA ILE A 34 2.02 -20.70 -8.58
C ILE A 34 0.76 -20.24 -7.84
N ALA A 35 0.21 -21.06 -6.93
CA ALA A 35 -0.97 -20.70 -6.13
C ALA A 35 -0.71 -19.46 -5.26
N ASN A 36 0.44 -19.39 -4.58
CA ASN A 36 0.83 -18.21 -3.79
C ASN A 36 1.00 -16.94 -4.64
N LYS A 37 1.33 -17.06 -5.94
CA LYS A 37 1.41 -15.92 -6.85
C LYS A 37 0.03 -15.41 -7.28
N ILE A 38 -0.97 -16.28 -7.32
CA ILE A 38 -2.33 -15.96 -7.79
C ILE A 38 -3.10 -15.13 -6.74
N GLU A 39 -2.88 -15.35 -5.44
CA GLU A 39 -3.55 -14.58 -4.37
C GLU A 39 -3.09 -13.11 -4.27
N ASN A 40 -1.93 -12.79 -4.84
CA ASN A 40 -1.41 -11.41 -4.88
C ASN A 40 -1.91 -10.58 -6.07
N ASN A 41 -2.88 -11.10 -6.83
CA ASN A 41 -3.43 -10.44 -8.01
C ASN A 41 -4.81 -9.82 -7.72
N GLY A 42 -4.93 -9.16 -6.57
CA GLY A 42 -5.97 -8.14 -6.38
C GLY A 42 -5.80 -7.10 -7.49
N ASN A 43 -6.89 -6.81 -8.20
CA ASN A 43 -7.00 -5.89 -9.32
C ASN A 43 -6.21 -4.59 -9.07
N LYS A 44 -4.95 -4.55 -9.50
CA LYS A 44 -4.14 -3.34 -9.51
C LYS A 44 -4.63 -2.52 -10.68
N ASP A 45 -5.58 -1.64 -10.40
CA ASP A 45 -5.85 -0.46 -11.20
C ASP A 45 -4.53 0.26 -11.54
N ALA A 46 -4.54 1.12 -12.55
CA ALA A 46 -3.33 1.80 -13.05
C ALA A 46 -2.57 2.65 -12.00
N ARG A 47 -3.10 2.76 -10.77
CA ARG A 47 -2.50 3.42 -9.60
C ARG A 47 -2.15 2.46 -8.44
N GLY A 48 -2.50 1.18 -8.53
CA GLY A 48 -2.14 0.11 -7.60
C GLY A 48 -2.96 0.00 -6.31
N ASP A 49 -4.05 0.77 -6.15
CA ASP A 49 -4.58 1.14 -4.82
C ASP A 49 -6.12 1.09 -4.66
N THR A 50 -6.90 0.76 -5.69
CA THR A 50 -8.37 0.93 -5.67
C THR A 50 -9.14 0.15 -4.61
N ALA A 51 -8.57 -0.93 -4.06
CA ALA A 51 -9.20 -1.70 -2.99
C ALA A 51 -8.74 -1.27 -1.58
N PHE A 52 -7.62 -0.56 -1.45
CA PHE A 52 -7.02 -0.26 -0.15
C PHE A 52 -7.64 0.98 0.49
N PHE A 53 -7.84 2.05 -0.28
CA PHE A 53 -8.53 3.25 0.19
C PHE A 53 -10.01 3.22 -0.15
N ARG A 54 -10.85 3.61 0.82
CA ARG A 54 -12.23 4.02 0.51
C ARG A 54 -12.14 5.36 -0.20
N ARG A 55 -12.75 5.48 -1.38
CA ARG A 55 -12.84 6.74 -2.12
C ARG A 55 -14.15 7.47 -1.84
N ASP A 56 -14.05 8.79 -1.73
CA ASP A 56 -15.18 9.70 -1.57
C ASP A 56 -15.04 10.90 -2.52
N SER A 57 -16.02 11.79 -2.54
CA SER A 57 -15.93 13.05 -3.28
C SER A 57 -16.45 14.20 -2.43
N VAL A 58 -15.66 15.27 -2.38
CA VAL A 58 -15.97 16.49 -1.62
C VAL A 58 -16.10 17.64 -2.60
N VAL A 59 -17.10 18.49 -2.41
CA VAL A 59 -17.29 19.69 -3.24
C VAL A 59 -16.83 20.92 -2.47
N ILE A 60 -15.90 21.68 -3.04
CA ILE A 60 -15.40 22.95 -2.50
C ILE A 60 -15.56 24.02 -3.57
N ASN A 61 -16.40 25.04 -3.32
CA ASN A 61 -16.69 26.11 -4.29
C ASN A 61 -17.02 25.56 -5.71
N ASP A 62 -17.95 24.60 -5.77
CA ASP A 62 -18.37 23.89 -7.00
C ASP A 62 -17.31 23.00 -7.67
N ILE A 63 -16.11 22.89 -7.09
CA ILE A 63 -15.07 21.97 -7.54
C ILE A 63 -15.22 20.63 -6.83
N SER A 64 -15.44 19.56 -7.59
CA SER A 64 -15.49 18.20 -7.06
C SER A 64 -14.09 17.61 -6.96
N ILE A 65 -13.67 17.29 -5.74
CA ILE A 65 -12.37 16.72 -5.42
C ILE A 65 -12.58 15.27 -4.97
N LYS A 66 -11.90 14.33 -5.62
CA LYS A 66 -11.90 12.93 -5.23
C LYS A 66 -10.90 12.72 -4.11
N VAL A 67 -11.31 12.06 -3.03
CA VAL A 67 -10.46 11.88 -1.86
C VAL A 67 -10.34 10.41 -1.49
N ASP A 68 -9.12 9.96 -1.23
CA ASP A 68 -8.85 8.68 -0.56
C ASP A 68 -8.95 8.88 0.95
N ILE A 69 -9.63 7.97 1.65
CA ILE A 69 -9.86 8.07 3.10
C ILE A 69 -8.86 7.21 3.88
N ALA A 70 -7.97 7.87 4.62
CA ALA A 70 -6.97 7.31 5.50
C ALA A 70 -7.43 7.37 6.98
N ASP A 71 -8.31 6.44 7.34
CA ASP A 71 -8.94 6.32 8.67
C ASP A 71 -8.28 5.27 9.58
N THR A 72 -7.38 4.43 9.05
CA THR A 72 -6.61 3.44 9.81
C THR A 72 -5.14 3.83 9.91
N ALA A 73 -4.43 3.32 10.92
CA ALA A 73 -2.99 3.60 11.07
C ALA A 73 -2.19 3.23 9.81
N GLU A 74 -2.49 2.07 9.21
CA GLU A 74 -1.85 1.60 7.98
C GLU A 74 -2.07 2.55 6.80
N LYS A 75 -3.33 2.95 6.55
CA LYS A 75 -3.67 3.91 5.49
C LYS A 75 -3.04 5.28 5.73
N ARG A 76 -2.99 5.72 7.00
CA ARG A 76 -2.34 6.99 7.37
C ARG A 76 -0.83 6.96 7.18
N THR A 77 -0.18 5.83 7.46
CA THR A 77 1.25 5.64 7.21
C THR A 77 1.56 5.58 5.72
N MET A 78 0.71 4.93 4.92
CA MET A 78 0.87 4.85 3.47
C MET A 78 0.67 6.23 2.80
N GLY A 79 -0.46 6.89 3.09
CA GLY A 79 -0.79 8.20 2.54
C GLY A 79 -0.61 8.26 1.02
N LEU A 80 0.32 9.11 0.57
CA LEU A 80 0.69 9.28 -0.84
C LEU A 80 2.08 8.69 -1.19
N SER A 81 2.73 8.01 -0.24
CA SER A 81 4.08 7.46 -0.43
C SER A 81 4.12 6.50 -1.63
N GLY A 82 5.20 6.56 -2.40
CA GLY A 82 5.41 5.71 -3.57
C GLY A 82 4.58 6.08 -4.80
N ARG A 83 3.56 6.96 -4.68
CA ARG A 83 2.76 7.38 -5.84
C ARG A 83 3.60 8.21 -6.81
N PRO A 84 3.54 7.95 -8.13
CA PRO A 84 4.33 8.70 -9.10
C PRO A 84 3.81 10.14 -9.30
N SER A 85 2.51 10.33 -9.13
CA SER A 85 1.81 11.61 -9.24
C SER A 85 0.46 11.54 -8.51
N LEU A 86 -0.17 12.70 -8.36
CA LEU A 86 -1.57 12.84 -7.97
C LEU A 86 -2.28 13.61 -9.09
N ALA A 87 -3.51 13.28 -9.44
CA ALA A 87 -4.21 14.03 -10.48
C ALA A 87 -4.74 15.36 -9.93
N GLU A 88 -5.07 16.28 -10.82
CA GLU A 88 -5.81 17.49 -10.45
C GLU A 88 -7.15 17.10 -9.81
N ASN A 89 -7.55 17.85 -8.78
CA ASN A 89 -8.77 17.58 -8.00
C ASN A 89 -8.79 16.18 -7.37
N GLU A 90 -7.62 15.70 -6.93
CA GLU A 90 -7.51 14.52 -6.08
C GLU A 90 -6.75 14.84 -4.79
N GLY A 91 -7.04 14.08 -3.74
CA GLY A 91 -6.43 14.28 -2.43
C GLY A 91 -6.55 13.05 -1.52
N VAL A 92 -6.00 13.18 -0.32
CA VAL A 92 -6.14 12.17 0.74
C VAL A 92 -6.62 12.85 2.02
N PHE A 93 -7.63 12.28 2.67
CA PHE A 93 -8.16 12.73 3.95
C PHE A 93 -7.71 11.78 5.05
N PHE A 94 -6.93 12.30 5.98
CA PHE A 94 -6.46 11.60 7.15
C PHE A 94 -7.40 11.92 8.30
N ILE A 95 -8.11 10.91 8.79
CA ILE A 95 -9.08 11.03 9.86
C ILE A 95 -8.49 10.39 11.12
N PHE A 96 -8.57 11.12 12.23
CA PHE A 96 -8.06 10.70 13.53
C PHE A 96 -9.20 10.54 14.53
N ASP A 97 -9.07 9.57 15.43
CA ASP A 97 -10.10 9.27 16.45
C ASP A 97 -10.21 10.38 17.52
N SER A 98 -9.11 11.08 17.78
CA SER A 98 -8.99 12.13 18.79
C SER A 98 -8.39 13.40 18.22
N SER A 99 -8.79 14.57 18.74
CA SER A 99 -8.13 15.83 18.41
C SER A 99 -6.74 15.90 19.07
N TYR A 100 -5.68 16.03 18.27
CA TYR A 100 -4.31 16.12 18.78
C TYR A 100 -3.37 16.83 17.79
N ARG A 101 -2.15 17.15 18.19
CA ARG A 101 -1.12 17.69 17.28
C ARG A 101 -0.38 16.56 16.58
N TYR A 102 -0.93 16.10 15.46
CA TYR A 102 -0.33 15.05 14.64
C TYR A 102 0.82 15.60 13.78
N SER A 103 1.87 14.78 13.63
CA SER A 103 3.01 15.07 12.75
C SER A 103 2.78 14.50 11.36
N PHE A 104 3.24 15.20 10.33
CA PHE A 104 3.33 14.67 8.97
C PHE A 104 4.75 14.73 8.44
N TRP A 105 5.14 13.76 7.62
CA TRP A 105 6.43 13.73 6.94
C TRP A 105 6.24 13.58 5.43
N MET A 106 7.33 13.72 4.68
CA MET A 106 7.38 13.52 3.23
C MET A 106 8.15 12.23 2.85
N LYS A 107 8.16 11.23 3.74
CA LYS A 107 8.90 9.98 3.51
C LYS A 107 8.37 9.28 2.24
N GLU A 108 9.28 8.93 1.33
CA GLU A 108 8.98 8.20 0.10
C GLU A 108 7.97 8.92 -0.83
N MET A 109 7.89 10.25 -0.75
CA MET A 109 7.08 11.07 -1.64
C MET A 109 7.84 11.40 -2.94
N ASN A 110 7.11 11.53 -4.06
CA ASN A 110 7.69 11.87 -5.36
C ASN A 110 7.31 13.28 -5.86
N PHE A 111 6.45 14.00 -5.15
CA PHE A 111 5.96 15.32 -5.54
C PHE A 111 5.59 16.16 -4.30
N PRO A 112 5.62 17.50 -4.41
CA PRO A 112 5.23 18.39 -3.32
C PRO A 112 3.70 18.45 -3.15
N ILE A 113 3.25 18.74 -1.92
CA ILE A 113 1.83 18.83 -1.57
C ILE A 113 1.55 20.04 -0.68
N ASP A 114 0.30 20.48 -0.65
CA ASP A 114 -0.23 21.37 0.38
C ASP A 114 -1.00 20.54 1.43
N ILE A 115 -0.77 20.85 2.70
CA ILE A 115 -1.40 20.18 3.84
C ILE A 115 -2.33 21.18 4.52
N ILE A 116 -3.61 20.85 4.59
CA ILE A 116 -4.65 21.62 5.28
C ILE A 116 -4.99 20.90 6.57
N TRP A 117 -4.81 21.62 7.67
CA TRP A 117 -5.01 21.13 9.03
C TRP A 117 -6.39 21.55 9.52
N ILE A 118 -7.25 20.60 9.88
CA ILE A 118 -8.65 20.86 10.20
C ILE A 118 -8.96 20.40 11.63
N ASP A 119 -9.51 21.30 12.44
CA ASP A 119 -9.87 21.03 13.83
C ASP A 119 -11.13 20.13 13.96
N GLU A 120 -11.51 19.83 15.19
CA GLU A 120 -12.68 19.00 15.48
C GLU A 120 -14.03 19.66 15.14
N ASN A 121 -14.04 20.98 14.97
CA ASN A 121 -15.20 21.77 14.56
C ASN A 121 -15.26 21.92 13.03
N PHE A 122 -14.41 21.21 12.29
CA PHE A 122 -14.28 21.27 10.85
C PHE A 122 -13.83 22.65 10.33
N VAL A 123 -13.08 23.41 11.15
CA VAL A 123 -12.49 24.69 10.77
C VAL A 123 -11.01 24.50 10.42
N ILE A 124 -10.54 25.23 9.41
CA ILE A 124 -9.11 25.24 9.06
C ILE A 124 -8.32 25.85 10.20
N ALA A 125 -7.51 25.03 10.87
CA ALA A 125 -6.63 25.42 11.95
C ALA A 125 -5.30 26.00 11.44
N ASP A 126 -4.78 25.46 10.34
CA ASP A 126 -3.51 25.87 9.73
C ASP A 126 -3.39 25.37 8.29
N ILE A 127 -2.46 25.92 7.51
CA ILE A 127 -2.10 25.45 6.17
C ILE A 127 -0.59 25.41 6.02
N THR A 128 -0.03 24.23 5.80
CA THR A 128 1.37 24.06 5.37
C THR A 128 1.43 23.98 3.86
N LYS A 129 1.97 25.01 3.24
CA LYS A 129 2.13 25.06 1.77
C LYS A 129 3.45 24.43 1.35
N HIS A 130 3.41 23.75 0.20
CA HIS A 130 4.57 23.25 -0.52
C HIS A 130 5.51 22.38 0.35
N ALA A 131 4.92 21.42 1.07
CA ALA A 131 5.71 20.36 1.70
C ALA A 131 6.30 19.50 0.58
N ALA A 132 7.62 19.55 0.40
CA ALA A 132 8.32 18.90 -0.71
C ALA A 132 9.05 17.62 -0.27
N PRO A 133 9.28 16.64 -1.15
CA PRO A 133 10.00 15.40 -0.84
C PRO A 133 11.36 15.62 -0.15
N GLU A 134 12.10 16.65 -0.57
CA GLU A 134 13.42 17.02 -0.06
C GLU A 134 13.39 17.49 1.40
N SER A 135 12.20 17.77 1.94
CA SER A 135 12.06 18.15 3.35
C SER A 135 12.30 16.99 4.30
N PHE A 136 12.14 15.73 3.88
CA PHE A 136 12.39 14.58 4.74
C PHE A 136 13.86 14.56 5.24
N PRO A 137 14.15 14.35 6.54
CA PRO A 137 13.29 13.81 7.59
C PRO A 137 12.53 14.85 8.44
N LYS A 138 12.45 16.12 8.01
CA LYS A 138 11.62 17.13 8.69
C LYS A 138 10.17 16.67 8.76
N THR A 139 9.53 17.00 9.87
CA THR A 139 8.10 16.82 10.10
C THR A 139 7.38 18.16 10.19
N PHE A 140 6.11 18.16 9.79
CA PHE A 140 5.19 19.29 9.82
C PHE A 140 4.14 19.04 10.89
N PHE A 141 3.71 20.09 11.58
CA PHE A 141 2.74 20.02 12.66
C PHE A 141 1.83 21.24 12.61
N PRO A 142 0.56 21.10 13.03
CA PRO A 142 -0.34 22.23 13.14
C PRO A 142 -0.04 23.05 14.40
N VAL A 143 -0.42 24.32 14.38
CA VAL A 143 -0.38 25.18 15.58
C VAL A 143 -1.36 24.69 16.65
N LEU A 144 -2.56 24.27 16.24
CA LEU A 144 -3.65 23.82 17.11
C LEU A 144 -3.87 22.30 17.02
N PRO A 145 -4.50 21.66 18.00
CA PRO A 145 -4.97 20.28 17.87
C PRO A 145 -5.91 20.10 16.67
N ILE A 146 -5.74 19.02 15.93
CA ILE A 146 -6.52 18.70 14.74
C ILE A 146 -7.15 17.32 14.84
N LYS A 147 -8.26 17.14 14.14
CA LYS A 147 -8.95 15.85 14.00
C LYS A 147 -8.88 15.32 12.58
N ILE A 148 -8.73 16.20 11.60
CA ILE A 148 -8.69 15.86 10.19
C ILE A 148 -7.51 16.58 9.54
N LEU A 149 -6.83 15.90 8.63
CA LEU A 149 -5.84 16.50 7.74
C LEU A 149 -6.24 16.19 6.30
N ALA A 150 -6.24 17.23 5.46
CA ALA A 150 -6.56 17.12 4.04
C ALA A 150 -5.32 17.48 3.21
N VAL A 151 -4.94 16.61 2.28
CA VAL A 151 -3.78 16.81 1.40
C VAL A 151 -4.22 16.97 -0.04
N PHE A 152 -3.71 17.99 -0.72
CA PHE A 152 -3.97 18.25 -2.13
C PHE A 152 -2.68 18.63 -2.87
N LEU A 153 -2.68 18.43 -4.19
CA LEU A 153 -1.69 19.07 -5.04
C LEU A 153 -1.98 20.58 -5.15
N LYS A 154 -0.92 21.35 -5.27
CA LYS A 154 -1.01 22.75 -5.67
C LYS A 154 -1.36 22.81 -7.16
N ASN A 155 -2.45 23.49 -7.49
CA ASN A 155 -2.72 23.99 -8.85
C ASN A 155 -1.77 25.15 -9.20
#